data_AF-A0A519SUA1-F1
#
_entry.id   AF-A0A519SUA1-F1
#
_cell.length_a   1.000
_cell.length_b   1.000
_cell.length_c   1.000
_cell.angle_alpha   90.00
_cell.angle_beta   90.00
_cell.angle_gamma   90.00
#
_symmetry.space_group_name_H-M   'P 1'
#
loop_
_entity.id
_entity.type
_entity.pdbx_description
1 polymer ?
#
loop_
_entity_poly.entity_id
_entity_poly.type
_entity_poly.pdbx_seq_one_letter_code
_entity_poly.pdbx_strand_id
1 'polypeptide(L)'
;TYIQQEENQQFIKGKILFAETVRRNPILKHRHYVRFDEYTINNPLNQIFKALIFELLAKTTSSNNKRRLVTGLTYLQEVDLISLNALIFRKIKFDRLNTEFEPLFNFAKLFFHNSQPGLSEGKEKTFSFLVPVHSLFEKFVARILEGFSSDEMKYSYHQPQLYLGTEKGKDVFLLEPDFTISFNDTVLTILDTKFKYPFNVKGKIEISDSDLYQLTAYAVRYNCTNLYLIYPRFLGSDFEDSLLTEYQLQSPFGEISLRIIQLDIMKDDLSALKEDFKSQITPIVKKELSTPCLDIKI
;
A
#
# COMPACT_ATOMS: atom_id res chain seq x y z
N THR A 1 0.98 -25.74 -12.19
CA THR A 1 2.41 -26.00 -11.92
C THR A 1 2.78 -27.36 -12.46
N TYR A 2 3.98 -27.53 -12.98
CA TYR A 2 4.46 -28.83 -13.44
C TYR A 2 5.07 -29.61 -12.27
N ILE A 3 4.64 -30.85 -12.06
CA ILE A 3 5.21 -31.76 -11.07
C ILE A 3 5.80 -32.95 -11.81
N GLN A 4 7.03 -33.31 -11.45
CA GLN A 4 7.69 -34.48 -11.99
C GLN A 4 7.05 -35.74 -11.44
N GLN A 5 6.64 -36.63 -12.33
CA GLN A 5 6.10 -37.94 -12.02
C GLN A 5 6.94 -39.03 -12.69
N GLU A 6 6.93 -40.20 -12.06
CA GLU A 6 7.53 -41.42 -12.59
C GLU A 6 6.50 -42.55 -12.54
N GLU A 7 6.21 -43.15 -13.69
CA GLU A 7 5.20 -44.21 -13.78
C GLU A 7 5.63 -45.32 -14.74
N ASN A 8 5.11 -46.52 -14.51
CA ASN A 8 5.31 -47.67 -15.38
C ASN A 8 4.09 -47.88 -16.29
N GLN A 9 4.13 -47.33 -17.50
CA GLN A 9 2.98 -47.27 -18.41
C GLN A 9 3.24 -48.06 -19.70
N GLN A 10 2.18 -48.40 -20.44
CA GLN A 10 2.30 -49.07 -21.74
C GLN A 10 2.70 -48.12 -22.87
N PHE A 11 2.43 -46.83 -22.69
CA PHE A 11 2.74 -45.78 -23.65
C PHE A 11 3.91 -44.93 -23.14
N ILE A 12 4.68 -44.36 -24.07
CA ILE A 12 5.83 -43.53 -23.72
C ILE A 12 5.37 -42.08 -23.63
N LYS A 13 5.39 -41.51 -22.42
CA LYS A 13 5.15 -40.09 -22.14
C LYS A 13 6.41 -39.51 -21.50
N GLY A 14 7.05 -38.53 -22.16
CA GLY A 14 8.30 -37.92 -21.66
C GLY A 14 9.54 -38.82 -21.80
N LYS A 15 10.41 -38.81 -20.79
CA LYS A 15 11.73 -39.47 -20.82
C LYS A 15 11.66 -40.89 -20.29
N ILE A 16 12.16 -41.87 -21.05
CA ILE A 16 12.29 -43.26 -20.59
C ILE A 16 13.47 -43.39 -19.62
N LEU A 17 13.23 -44.01 -18.46
CA LEU A 17 14.27 -44.42 -17.53
C LEU A 17 14.60 -45.89 -17.81
N PHE A 18 15.56 -46.11 -18.70
CA PHE A 18 15.93 -47.45 -19.18
C PHE A 18 16.37 -48.40 -18.06
N ALA A 19 17.15 -47.90 -17.10
CA ALA A 19 17.61 -48.71 -15.96
C ALA A 19 16.43 -49.25 -15.12
N GLU A 20 15.48 -48.38 -14.78
CA GLU A 20 14.28 -48.78 -14.03
C GLU A 20 13.35 -49.67 -14.87
N THR A 21 13.24 -49.42 -16.18
CA THR A 21 12.44 -50.25 -17.09
C THR A 21 12.96 -51.68 -17.15
N VAL A 22 14.28 -51.88 -17.33
CA VAL A 22 14.88 -53.21 -17.36
C VAL A 22 14.73 -53.91 -16.02
N ARG A 23 14.89 -53.18 -14.90
CA ARG A 23 14.76 -53.72 -13.55
C ARG A 23 13.32 -54.15 -13.21
N ARG A 24 12.32 -53.35 -13.57
CA ARG A 24 10.90 -53.58 -13.18
C ARG A 24 10.12 -54.41 -14.19
N ASN A 25 10.53 -54.45 -15.45
CA ASN A 25 9.81 -55.12 -16.53
C ASN A 25 10.63 -56.24 -17.21
N PRO A 26 11.17 -57.23 -16.47
CA PRO A 26 11.94 -58.32 -17.09
C PRO A 26 11.10 -59.19 -18.04
N ILE A 27 9.80 -59.31 -17.76
CA ILE A 27 8.84 -60.12 -18.54
C ILE A 27 7.88 -59.23 -19.34
N LEU A 28 7.37 -58.15 -18.74
CA LEU A 28 6.37 -57.27 -19.33
C LEU A 28 6.99 -56.22 -20.27
N LYS A 29 7.57 -56.68 -21.40
CA LYS A 29 8.30 -55.84 -22.38
C LYS A 29 7.47 -54.71 -23.03
N HIS A 30 6.15 -54.76 -22.91
CA HIS A 30 5.23 -53.75 -23.42
C HIS A 30 5.03 -52.58 -22.44
N ARG A 31 5.72 -52.56 -21.29
CA ARG A 31 5.69 -51.46 -20.32
C ARG A 31 7.03 -50.74 -20.26
N HIS A 32 6.96 -49.43 -20.07
CA HIS A 32 8.09 -48.52 -20.00
C HIS A 32 8.00 -47.70 -18.71
N TYR A 33 9.09 -47.67 -17.95
CA TYR A 33 9.20 -46.78 -16.80
C TYR A 33 9.62 -45.41 -17.30
N VAL A 34 8.71 -44.44 -17.24
CA VAL A 34 8.88 -43.10 -17.82
C VAL A 34 8.83 -42.04 -16.74
N ARG A 35 9.59 -40.97 -16.95
CA ARG A 35 9.60 -39.75 -16.15
C ARG A 35 9.10 -38.60 -17.02
N PHE A 36 8.06 -37.93 -16.59
CA PHE A 36 7.48 -36.79 -17.28
C PHE A 36 7.01 -35.75 -16.28
N ASP A 37 6.88 -34.51 -16.75
CA ASP A 37 6.32 -33.44 -15.96
C ASP A 37 4.84 -33.31 -16.30
N GLU A 38 3.98 -33.52 -15.31
CA GLU A 38 2.54 -33.37 -15.46
C GLU A 38 2.11 -31.99 -14.97
N TYR A 39 1.34 -31.30 -15.80
CA TYR A 39 0.70 -30.07 -15.38
C TYR A 39 -0.42 -30.41 -14.39
N THR A 40 -0.33 -29.87 -13.18
CA THR A 40 -1.40 -29.95 -12.19
C THR A 40 -1.88 -28.57 -11.77
N ILE A 41 -3.20 -28.46 -11.62
CA ILE A 41 -3.84 -27.32 -10.97
C ILE A 41 -3.74 -27.40 -9.45
N ASN A 42 -3.43 -28.57 -8.89
CA ASN A 42 -3.29 -28.79 -7.45
C ASN A 42 -1.91 -28.31 -6.96
N ASN A 43 -1.76 -27.01 -6.84
CA ASN A 43 -0.56 -26.36 -6.33
C ASN A 43 -0.85 -25.60 -5.02
N PRO A 44 0.17 -25.29 -4.20
CA PRO A 44 -0.04 -24.65 -2.90
C PRO A 44 -0.84 -23.34 -2.94
N LEU A 45 -0.68 -22.54 -4.00
CA LEU A 45 -1.41 -21.29 -4.17
C LEU A 45 -2.91 -21.53 -4.37
N ASN A 46 -3.25 -22.46 -5.26
CA ASN A 46 -4.64 -22.87 -5.50
C ASN A 46 -5.27 -23.57 -4.28
N GLN A 47 -4.49 -24.34 -3.53
CA GLN A 47 -4.93 -24.95 -2.27
C GLN A 47 -5.30 -23.88 -1.23
N ILE A 48 -4.50 -22.81 -1.11
CA ILE A 48 -4.80 -21.65 -0.26
C ILE A 48 -6.11 -20.98 -0.70
N PHE A 49 -6.28 -20.74 -2.01
CA PHE A 49 -7.51 -20.12 -2.53
C PHE A 49 -8.75 -20.98 -2.30
N LYS A 50 -8.65 -22.30 -2.51
CA LYS A 50 -9.74 -23.24 -2.23
C LYS A 50 -10.13 -23.18 -0.75
N ALA A 51 -9.14 -23.28 0.15
CA ALA A 51 -9.38 -23.22 1.59
C ALA A 51 -9.99 -21.88 2.04
N LEU A 52 -9.50 -20.76 1.50
CA LEU A 52 -10.08 -19.43 1.76
C LEU A 52 -11.54 -19.36 1.32
N ILE A 53 -11.86 -19.83 0.11
CA ILE A 53 -13.24 -19.81 -0.41
C ILE A 53 -14.17 -20.60 0.52
N PHE A 54 -13.73 -21.75 1.02
CA PHE A 54 -14.48 -22.53 2.01
C PHE A 54 -14.72 -21.74 3.31
N GLU A 55 -13.72 -21.05 3.85
CA GLU A 55 -13.89 -20.19 5.03
C GLU A 55 -14.85 -19.02 4.78
N LEU A 56 -14.75 -18.37 3.62
CA LEU A 56 -15.61 -17.24 3.26
C LEU A 56 -17.06 -17.66 3.02
N LEU A 57 -17.30 -18.85 2.47
CA LEU A 57 -18.65 -19.39 2.28
C LEU A 57 -19.39 -19.60 3.60
N ALA A 58 -18.67 -19.94 4.67
CA ALA A 58 -19.25 -20.07 6.00
C ALA A 58 -19.59 -18.71 6.66
N LYS A 59 -18.99 -17.61 6.18
CA LYS A 59 -19.11 -16.27 6.78
C LYS A 59 -19.99 -15.31 5.99
N THR A 60 -20.09 -15.47 4.67
CA THR A 60 -20.81 -14.53 3.82
C THR A 60 -22.33 -14.61 4.03
N THR A 61 -22.96 -13.45 4.19
CA THR A 61 -24.43 -13.32 4.20
C THR A 61 -24.98 -12.93 2.82
N SER A 62 -24.13 -12.42 1.92
CA SER A 62 -24.52 -12.03 0.56
C SER A 62 -24.71 -13.25 -0.34
N SER A 63 -25.90 -13.36 -0.94
CA SER A 63 -26.24 -14.42 -1.91
C SER A 63 -25.41 -14.34 -3.19
N ASN A 64 -25.09 -13.13 -3.66
CA ASN A 64 -24.22 -12.92 -4.81
C ASN A 64 -22.81 -13.43 -4.54
N ASN A 65 -22.24 -13.07 -3.39
CA ASN A 65 -20.91 -13.57 -2.98
C ASN A 65 -20.92 -15.09 -2.87
N LYS A 66 -21.94 -15.67 -2.25
CA LYS A 66 -22.09 -17.13 -2.15
C LYS A 66 -22.08 -17.81 -3.52
N ARG A 67 -22.84 -17.28 -4.50
CA ARG A 67 -22.86 -17.79 -5.88
C ARG A 67 -21.49 -17.72 -6.54
N ARG A 68 -20.80 -16.57 -6.43
CA ARG A 68 -19.46 -16.38 -7.02
C ARG A 68 -18.42 -17.32 -6.40
N LEU A 69 -18.44 -17.47 -5.08
CA LEU A 69 -17.55 -18.36 -4.34
C LEU A 69 -17.79 -19.85 -4.70
N VAL A 70 -19.04 -20.30 -4.78
CA VAL A 70 -19.36 -21.67 -5.24
C VAL A 70 -18.88 -21.91 -6.68
N THR A 71 -19.07 -20.93 -7.57
CA THR A 71 -18.55 -21.01 -8.94
C THR A 71 -17.02 -21.14 -8.95
N GLY A 72 -16.34 -20.40 -8.06
CA GLY A 72 -14.90 -20.53 -7.84
C GLY A 72 -14.47 -21.93 -7.41
N LEU A 73 -15.23 -22.59 -6.52
CA LEU A 73 -14.94 -23.96 -6.10
C LEU A 73 -15.07 -24.97 -7.24
N THR A 74 -15.98 -24.76 -8.18
CA THR A 74 -16.10 -25.62 -9.37
C THR A 74 -14.81 -25.63 -10.18
N TYR A 75 -14.16 -24.47 -10.35
CA TYR A 75 -12.85 -24.39 -11.03
C TYR A 75 -11.70 -25.05 -10.24
N LEU A 76 -11.87 -25.23 -8.92
CA LEU A 76 -10.86 -25.80 -8.03
C LEU A 76 -11.25 -27.22 -7.57
N GLN A 77 -12.11 -27.92 -8.32
CA GLN A 77 -12.63 -29.24 -7.90
C GLN A 77 -11.49 -30.27 -7.69
N GLU A 78 -10.50 -30.30 -8.58
CA GLU A 78 -9.35 -31.24 -8.54
C GLU A 78 -8.20 -30.77 -7.64
N VAL A 79 -8.37 -29.64 -6.93
CA VAL A 79 -7.37 -29.11 -6.00
C VAL A 79 -7.65 -29.66 -4.61
N ASP A 80 -6.62 -30.11 -3.89
CA ASP A 80 -6.83 -30.63 -2.55
C ASP A 80 -7.23 -29.53 -1.57
N LEU A 81 -8.16 -29.86 -0.66
CA LEU A 81 -8.50 -28.96 0.43
C LEU A 81 -7.48 -29.11 1.56
N ILE A 82 -6.92 -27.98 2.00
CA ILE A 82 -5.96 -27.89 3.09
C ILE A 82 -6.53 -27.07 4.26
N SER A 83 -5.95 -27.24 5.44
CA SER A 83 -6.18 -26.33 6.57
C SER A 83 -5.17 -25.17 6.49
N LEU A 84 -5.68 -23.93 6.49
CA LEU A 84 -4.82 -22.75 6.46
C LEU A 84 -4.03 -22.61 7.76
N ASN A 85 -2.74 -22.33 7.63
CA ASN A 85 -1.86 -21.97 8.75
C ASN A 85 -0.80 -20.96 8.29
N ALA A 86 -0.20 -20.24 9.24
CA ALA A 86 0.78 -19.19 8.94
C ALA A 86 2.04 -19.68 8.19
N LEU A 87 2.43 -20.94 8.36
CA LEU A 87 3.61 -21.51 7.69
C LEU A 87 3.38 -21.72 6.19
N ILE A 88 2.15 -22.03 5.78
CA ILE A 88 1.82 -22.25 4.37
C ILE A 88 2.02 -20.96 3.55
N PHE A 89 1.60 -19.80 4.08
CA PHE A 89 1.82 -18.51 3.44
C PHE A 89 3.30 -18.17 3.26
N ARG A 90 4.17 -18.59 4.19
CA ARG A 90 5.63 -18.34 4.09
C ARG A 90 6.33 -19.18 3.03
N LYS A 91 5.72 -20.28 2.58
CA LYS A 91 6.29 -21.18 1.57
C LYS A 91 6.03 -20.71 0.14
N ILE A 92 5.05 -19.83 -0.08
CA ILE A 92 4.75 -19.30 -1.40
C ILE A 92 5.86 -18.34 -1.83
N LYS A 93 6.39 -18.57 -3.02
CA LYS A 93 7.34 -17.67 -3.69
C LYS A 93 6.71 -17.24 -5.00
N PHE A 94 6.76 -15.93 -5.26
CA PHE A 94 6.31 -15.40 -6.53
C PHE A 94 7.41 -15.47 -7.58
N ASP A 95 7.04 -15.94 -8.76
CA ASP A 95 7.83 -15.96 -9.98
C ASP A 95 7.01 -15.38 -11.13
N ARG A 96 7.65 -15.22 -12.29
CA ARG A 96 7.01 -14.65 -13.48
C ARG A 96 5.72 -15.37 -13.91
N LEU A 97 5.51 -16.63 -13.51
CA LEU A 97 4.33 -17.43 -13.89
C LEU A 97 3.15 -17.24 -12.92
N ASN A 98 3.37 -16.69 -11.73
CA ASN A 98 2.33 -16.59 -10.71
C ASN A 98 2.19 -15.19 -10.06
N THR A 99 3.03 -14.22 -10.42
CA THR A 99 2.98 -12.84 -9.90
C THR A 99 1.61 -12.18 -10.06
N GLU A 100 0.86 -12.49 -11.12
CA GLU A 100 -0.50 -11.94 -11.32
C GLU A 100 -1.48 -12.32 -10.20
N PHE A 101 -1.21 -13.42 -9.46
CA PHE A 101 -2.03 -13.86 -8.34
C PHE A 101 -1.61 -13.28 -7.00
N GLU A 102 -0.53 -12.49 -6.93
CA GLU A 102 -0.04 -11.88 -5.71
C GLU A 102 -1.09 -11.01 -5.00
N PRO A 103 -1.91 -10.19 -5.69
CA PRO A 103 -2.99 -9.45 -5.05
C PRO A 103 -4.00 -10.38 -4.36
N LEU A 104 -4.41 -11.46 -5.04
CA LEU A 104 -5.37 -12.42 -4.49
C LEU A 104 -4.78 -13.20 -3.31
N PHE A 105 -3.50 -13.55 -3.38
CA PHE A 105 -2.77 -14.16 -2.27
C PHE A 105 -2.68 -13.23 -1.05
N ASN A 106 -2.42 -11.94 -1.27
CA ASN A 106 -2.39 -10.95 -0.20
C ASN A 106 -3.77 -10.80 0.45
N PHE A 107 -4.86 -10.85 -0.33
CA PHE A 107 -6.21 -10.96 0.23
C PHE A 107 -6.41 -12.23 1.04
N ALA A 108 -5.98 -13.39 0.54
CA ALA A 108 -6.08 -14.65 1.26
C ALA A 108 -5.36 -14.60 2.61
N LYS A 109 -4.14 -14.06 2.61
CA LYS A 109 -3.33 -13.83 3.81
C LYS A 109 -4.02 -12.88 4.78
N LEU A 110 -4.55 -11.77 4.27
CA LEU A 110 -5.32 -10.81 5.07
C LEU A 110 -6.54 -11.46 5.72
N PHE A 111 -7.31 -12.20 4.94
CA PHE A 111 -8.52 -12.85 5.43
C PHE A 111 -8.22 -13.89 6.52
N PHE A 112 -7.14 -14.65 6.33
CA PHE A 112 -6.68 -15.65 7.29
C PHE A 112 -6.18 -15.03 8.61
N HIS A 113 -5.37 -13.97 8.56
CA HIS A 113 -4.87 -13.35 9.79
C HIS A 113 -5.98 -12.71 10.61
N ASN A 114 -6.96 -12.09 9.97
CA ASN A 114 -8.11 -11.49 10.63
C ASN A 114 -9.18 -12.53 11.05
N SER A 115 -9.01 -13.82 10.72
CA SER A 115 -9.92 -14.90 11.14
C SER A 115 -9.42 -15.70 12.34
N GLN A 116 -8.20 -15.44 12.83
CA GLN A 116 -7.60 -16.16 13.96
C GLN A 116 -8.31 -15.82 15.29
N PRO A 117 -8.74 -16.82 16.08
CA PRO A 117 -9.31 -16.59 17.41
C PRO A 117 -8.27 -16.01 18.37
N GLY A 118 -8.60 -14.93 19.08
CA GLY A 118 -7.71 -14.29 20.06
C GLY A 118 -7.69 -12.76 20.06
N LEU A 119 -8.35 -12.11 19.11
CA LEU A 119 -8.51 -10.64 19.05
C LEU A 119 -9.88 -10.12 19.52
N SER A 120 -10.78 -11.00 19.95
CA SER A 120 -12.08 -10.62 20.51
C SER A 120 -12.52 -11.66 21.53
N GLU A 121 -12.62 -11.29 22.80
CA GLU A 121 -13.32 -12.07 23.81
C GLU A 121 -14.83 -12.05 23.48
N GLY A 122 -15.32 -13.14 22.88
CA GLY A 122 -16.72 -13.31 22.53
C GLY A 122 -16.91 -14.56 21.67
N LYS A 123 -18.11 -15.16 21.72
CA LYS A 123 -18.48 -16.33 20.91
C LYS A 123 -18.61 -16.03 19.40
N GLU A 124 -18.39 -14.78 19.00
CA GLU A 124 -18.42 -14.32 17.61
C GLU A 124 -16.99 -14.07 17.12
N LYS A 125 -16.59 -14.76 16.04
CA LYS A 125 -15.32 -14.51 15.35
C LYS A 125 -15.46 -13.25 14.49
N THR A 126 -15.32 -12.07 15.09
CA THR A 126 -15.37 -10.80 14.36
C THR A 126 -14.13 -10.64 13.49
N PHE A 127 -14.33 -10.37 12.20
CA PHE A 127 -13.27 -9.96 11.29
C PHE A 127 -12.92 -8.50 11.55
N SER A 128 -11.83 -8.25 12.27
CA SER A 128 -11.38 -6.88 12.54
C SER A 128 -10.20 -6.52 11.63
N PHE A 129 -10.46 -5.68 10.63
CA PHE A 129 -9.44 -5.07 9.80
C PHE A 129 -8.92 -3.81 10.49
N LEU A 130 -7.93 -3.97 11.37
CA LEU A 130 -7.21 -2.84 11.95
C LEU A 130 -6.12 -2.41 10.97
N VAL A 131 -6.46 -1.52 10.04
CA VAL A 131 -5.45 -0.85 9.23
C VAL A 131 -5.04 0.46 9.88
N PRO A 132 -3.73 0.75 9.97
CA PRO A 132 -3.26 2.07 10.37
C PRO A 132 -3.66 3.08 9.28
N VAL A 133 -4.88 3.62 9.39
CA VAL A 133 -5.49 4.51 8.37
C VAL A 133 -4.69 5.77 8.15
N HIS A 134 -3.96 6.25 9.16
CA HIS A 134 -3.00 7.34 9.03
C HIS A 134 -1.92 7.02 8.00
N SER A 135 -1.17 5.94 8.21
CA SER A 135 -0.10 5.51 7.30
C SER A 135 -0.62 5.08 5.93
N LEU A 136 -1.87 4.59 5.84
CA LEU A 136 -2.49 4.29 4.55
C LEU A 136 -2.75 5.58 3.76
N PHE A 137 -3.31 6.60 4.41
CA PHE A 137 -3.60 7.88 3.78
C PHE A 137 -2.32 8.60 3.35
N GLU A 138 -1.31 8.63 4.22
CA GLU A 138 0.02 9.15 3.90
C GLU A 138 0.61 8.47 2.66
N LYS A 139 0.64 7.13 2.62
CA LYS A 139 1.10 6.38 1.43
C LYS A 139 0.27 6.64 0.17
N PHE A 140 -1.03 6.86 0.33
CA PHE A 140 -1.91 7.22 -0.78
C PHE A 140 -1.51 8.59 -1.37
N VAL A 141 -1.30 9.60 -0.52
CA VAL A 141 -0.81 10.91 -0.94
C VAL A 141 0.59 10.81 -1.54
N ALA A 142 1.46 9.95 -1.01
CA ALA A 142 2.78 9.71 -1.58
C ALA A 142 2.71 9.27 -3.04
N ARG A 143 1.81 8.32 -3.37
CA ARG A 143 1.59 7.86 -4.75
C ARG A 143 1.00 8.92 -5.69
N ILE A 144 0.27 9.89 -5.14
CA ILE A 144 -0.21 11.05 -5.90
C ILE A 144 0.97 11.96 -6.23
N LEU A 145 1.83 12.21 -5.24
CA LEU A 145 2.97 13.11 -5.32
C LEU A 145 4.17 12.56 -6.11
N GLU A 146 4.34 11.24 -6.25
CA GLU A 146 5.42 10.63 -7.05
C GLU A 146 5.56 11.25 -8.45
N GLY A 147 4.45 11.68 -9.07
CA GLY A 147 4.44 12.30 -10.39
C GLY A 147 4.94 13.75 -10.45
N PHE A 148 5.37 14.36 -9.34
CA PHE A 148 5.80 15.77 -9.28
C PHE A 148 7.29 15.99 -9.51
N SER A 149 8.10 14.93 -9.52
CA SER A 149 9.54 15.07 -9.73
C SER A 149 9.84 15.52 -11.16
N SER A 150 10.74 16.50 -11.31
CA SER A 150 11.33 16.96 -12.57
C SER A 150 12.84 17.09 -12.41
N ASP A 151 13.57 17.46 -13.47
CA ASP A 151 15.03 17.64 -13.41
C ASP A 151 15.46 18.71 -12.38
N GLU A 152 14.57 19.65 -12.06
CA GLU A 152 14.81 20.77 -11.17
C GLU A 152 14.11 20.63 -9.80
N MET A 153 12.95 19.94 -9.76
CA MET A 153 12.16 19.76 -8.55
C MET A 153 12.22 18.33 -8.05
N LYS A 154 12.67 18.17 -6.81
CA LYS A 154 12.76 16.87 -6.16
C LYS A 154 11.69 16.76 -5.08
N TYR A 155 10.77 15.83 -5.31
CA TYR A 155 9.84 15.36 -4.29
C TYR A 155 10.50 14.27 -3.44
N SER A 156 10.31 14.35 -2.12
CA SER A 156 10.86 13.40 -1.16
C SER A 156 9.81 12.99 -0.13
N TYR A 157 9.82 11.71 0.23
CA TYR A 157 8.97 11.10 1.26
C TYR A 157 9.82 10.82 2.50
N HIS A 158 9.42 11.35 3.67
CA HIS A 158 10.16 11.28 4.94
C HIS A 158 11.58 11.81 4.89
N GLN A 159 11.89 12.68 3.91
CA GLN A 159 13.23 13.20 3.65
C GLN A 159 13.17 14.63 3.11
N PRO A 160 14.24 15.44 3.27
CA PRO A 160 15.38 15.17 4.15
C PRO A 160 14.94 15.19 5.62
N GLN A 161 15.70 14.51 6.50
CA GLN A 161 15.47 14.54 7.94
C GLN A 161 16.52 15.42 8.62
N LEU A 162 16.08 16.32 9.49
CA LEU A 162 16.93 17.25 10.22
C LEU A 162 16.63 17.18 11.71
N TYR A 163 17.65 17.39 12.53
CA TYR A 163 17.49 17.41 13.99
C TYR A 163 17.27 18.84 14.49
N LEU A 164 16.35 19.01 15.44
CA LEU A 164 16.02 20.32 16.01
C LEU A 164 17.07 20.79 17.04
N GLY A 165 17.79 19.88 17.67
CA GLY A 165 18.75 20.24 18.71
C GLY A 165 19.94 19.29 18.81
N THR A 166 20.86 19.63 19.71
CA THR A 166 21.99 18.77 20.07
C THR A 166 22.06 18.62 21.58
N GLU A 167 22.35 17.41 22.04
CA GLU A 167 22.63 17.11 23.44
C GLU A 167 24.01 16.45 23.52
N LYS A 168 24.96 17.10 24.21
CA LYS A 168 26.34 16.60 24.39
C LYS A 168 27.03 16.22 23.07
N GLY A 169 26.82 17.02 22.02
CA GLY A 169 27.38 16.80 20.69
C GLY A 169 26.69 15.69 19.88
N LYS A 170 25.55 15.19 20.33
CA LYS A 170 24.70 14.28 19.56
C LYS A 170 23.46 15.00 19.10
N ASP A 171 23.09 14.81 17.84
CA ASP A 171 21.85 15.34 17.30
C ASP A 171 20.64 14.66 17.96
N VAL A 172 19.65 15.46 18.35
CA VAL A 172 18.45 15.03 19.07
C VAL A 172 17.21 15.73 18.51
N PHE A 173 16.03 15.14 18.75
CA PHE A 173 14.74 15.61 18.24
C PHE A 173 14.70 15.63 16.70
N LEU A 174 14.69 14.44 16.12
CA LEU A 174 14.56 14.25 14.67
C LEU A 174 13.22 14.81 14.19
N LEU A 175 13.27 15.70 13.20
CA LEU A 175 12.12 16.18 12.46
C LEU A 175 12.04 15.46 11.14
N GLU A 176 10.92 14.77 10.94
CA GLU A 176 10.63 13.94 9.78
C GLU A 176 9.28 14.39 9.19
N PRO A 177 9.29 15.39 8.28
CA PRO A 177 8.10 15.77 7.56
C PRO A 177 7.65 14.62 6.65
N ASP A 178 6.33 14.39 6.53
CA ASP A 178 5.80 13.36 5.61
C ASP A 178 6.35 13.59 4.20
N PHE A 179 6.29 14.83 3.71
CA PHE A 179 6.69 15.17 2.35
C PHE A 179 7.44 16.50 2.28
N THR A 180 8.43 16.55 1.38
CA THR A 180 9.09 17.79 0.98
C THR A 180 9.17 17.92 -0.53
N ILE A 181 9.10 19.17 -1.00
CA ILE A 181 9.43 19.54 -2.38
C ILE A 181 10.60 20.50 -2.31
N SER A 182 11.67 20.15 -3.01
CA SER A 182 12.93 20.89 -3.00
C SER A 182 13.37 21.28 -4.40
N PHE A 183 14.11 22.38 -4.50
CA PHE A 183 14.76 22.87 -5.72
C PHE A 183 16.23 23.15 -5.39
N ASN A 184 17.16 22.57 -6.16
CA ASN A 184 18.60 22.65 -5.89
C ASN A 184 18.95 22.41 -4.41
N ASP A 185 18.40 21.32 -3.84
CA ASP A 185 18.54 20.90 -2.43
C ASP A 185 17.98 21.86 -1.36
N THR A 186 17.36 22.98 -1.76
CA THR A 186 16.60 23.85 -0.86
C THR A 186 15.17 23.38 -0.74
N VAL A 187 14.68 23.13 0.48
CA VAL A 187 13.28 22.74 0.73
C VAL A 187 12.38 23.96 0.56
N LEU A 188 11.57 23.97 -0.50
CA LEU A 188 10.65 25.06 -0.81
C LEU A 188 9.27 24.87 -0.18
N THR A 189 8.83 23.62 -0.03
CA THR A 189 7.50 23.28 0.47
C THR A 189 7.54 22.04 1.33
N ILE A 190 6.83 22.07 2.44
CA ILE A 190 6.60 20.92 3.33
C ILE A 190 5.11 20.59 3.31
N LEU A 191 4.80 19.29 3.20
CA LEU A 191 3.43 18.80 3.28
C LEU A 191 3.34 17.72 4.35
N ASP A 192 2.28 17.79 5.15
CA ASP A 192 1.97 16.85 6.23
C ASP A 192 0.53 16.34 6.03
N THR A 193 0.32 15.04 6.23
CA THR A 193 -0.99 14.41 6.09
C THR A 193 -1.59 14.07 7.44
N LYS A 194 -2.88 14.33 7.59
CA LYS A 194 -3.62 13.97 8.80
C LYS A 194 -4.93 13.29 8.43
N PHE A 195 -5.11 12.06 8.90
CA PHE A 195 -6.38 11.32 8.73
C PHE A 195 -7.37 11.67 9.85
N LYS A 196 -7.98 12.85 9.77
CA LYS A 196 -9.03 13.30 10.71
C LYS A 196 -9.98 14.29 10.03
N TYR A 197 -11.19 14.41 10.57
CA TYR A 197 -12.17 15.38 10.07
C TYR A 197 -11.73 16.80 10.47
N PRO A 198 -11.48 17.72 9.52
CA PRO A 198 -10.87 19.02 9.82
C PRO A 198 -11.88 20.09 10.23
N PHE A 199 -13.16 19.78 10.36
CA PHE A 199 -14.20 20.75 10.71
C PHE A 199 -14.78 20.50 12.10
N ASN A 200 -15.10 21.58 12.81
CA ASN A 200 -15.81 21.52 14.07
C ASN A 200 -17.33 21.44 13.88
N VAL A 201 -18.07 21.37 14.99
CA VAL A 201 -19.55 21.29 15.01
C VAL A 201 -20.26 22.50 14.37
N LYS A 202 -19.54 23.61 14.14
CA LYS A 202 -20.05 24.82 13.47
C LYS A 202 -19.66 24.89 11.99
N GLY A 203 -19.06 23.82 11.44
CA GLY A 203 -18.56 23.78 10.07
C GLY A 203 -17.34 24.64 9.81
N LYS A 204 -16.62 25.09 10.85
CA LYS A 204 -15.35 25.83 10.69
C LYS A 204 -14.17 24.90 10.76
N ILE A 205 -13.14 25.20 9.98
CA ILE A 205 -11.86 24.48 10.01
C ILE A 205 -11.23 24.62 11.39
N GLU A 206 -10.86 23.50 11.99
CA GLU A 206 -10.22 23.40 13.30
C GLU A 206 -8.96 22.54 13.18
N ILE A 207 -7.81 23.19 13.30
CA ILE A 207 -6.50 22.54 13.29
C ILE A 207 -6.09 22.34 14.75
N SER A 208 -5.53 21.17 15.09
CA SER A 208 -5.02 20.96 16.44
C SER A 208 -3.72 21.72 16.67
N ASP A 209 -3.56 22.29 17.86
CA ASP A 209 -2.36 23.02 18.26
C ASP A 209 -1.09 22.19 18.05
N SER A 210 -1.15 20.87 18.30
CA SER A 210 -0.03 19.94 18.06
C SER A 210 0.46 19.95 16.62
N ASP A 211 -0.46 20.00 15.65
CA ASP A 211 -0.13 19.92 14.23
C ASP A 211 0.42 21.27 13.77
N LEU A 212 -0.18 22.37 14.27
CA LEU A 212 0.32 23.71 14.02
C LEU A 212 1.74 23.89 14.56
N TYR A 213 2.02 23.42 15.77
CA TYR A 213 3.35 23.49 16.37
C TYR A 213 4.36 22.59 15.64
N GLN A 214 3.96 21.38 15.23
CA GLN A 214 4.79 20.49 14.43
C GLN A 214 5.19 21.15 13.09
N LEU A 215 4.20 21.66 12.36
CA LEU A 215 4.41 22.34 11.09
C LEU A 215 5.28 23.60 11.24
N THR A 216 5.08 24.37 12.31
CA THR A 216 5.91 25.55 12.61
C THR A 216 7.36 25.16 12.91
N ALA A 217 7.59 24.06 13.64
CA ALA A 217 8.95 23.53 13.86
C ALA A 217 9.61 23.11 12.54
N TYR A 218 8.85 22.50 11.63
CA TYR A 218 9.34 22.19 10.28
C TYR A 218 9.70 23.47 9.50
N ALA A 219 8.81 24.45 9.43
CA ALA A 219 9.08 25.71 8.74
C ALA A 219 10.38 26.38 9.23
N VAL A 220 10.55 26.50 10.55
CA VAL A 220 11.75 27.10 11.14
C VAL A 220 13.00 26.27 10.83
N ARG A 221 12.95 24.94 11.01
CA ARG A 221 14.14 24.10 10.87
C ARG A 221 14.63 23.97 9.43
N TYR A 222 13.70 23.93 8.48
CA TYR A 222 13.96 23.76 7.06
C TYR A 222 14.04 25.11 6.30
N ASN A 223 13.90 26.24 7.00
CA ASN A 223 13.81 27.58 6.43
C ASN A 223 12.78 27.67 5.29
N CYS A 224 11.60 27.10 5.53
CA CYS A 224 10.54 26.93 4.55
C CYS A 224 9.32 27.77 4.93
N THR A 225 8.81 28.54 3.98
CA THR A 225 7.66 29.45 4.15
C THR A 225 6.35 28.87 3.63
N ASN A 226 6.37 27.74 2.93
CA ASN A 226 5.18 27.14 2.32
C ASN A 226 4.86 25.79 2.98
N LEU A 227 3.77 25.77 3.73
CA LEU A 227 3.29 24.59 4.44
C LEU A 227 1.93 24.15 3.89
N TYR A 228 1.75 22.84 3.77
CA TYR A 228 0.48 22.23 3.44
C TYR A 228 0.08 21.22 4.50
N LEU A 229 -1.18 21.30 4.93
CA LEU A 229 -1.81 20.28 5.76
C LEU A 229 -2.93 19.62 4.97
N ILE A 230 -2.81 18.32 4.78
CA ILE A 230 -3.64 17.54 3.85
C ILE A 230 -4.57 16.63 4.64
N TYR A 231 -5.86 16.75 4.39
CA TYR A 231 -6.91 15.93 4.98
C TYR A 231 -7.60 15.07 3.90
N PRO A 232 -8.17 13.91 4.24
CA PRO A 232 -9.12 13.26 3.35
C PRO A 232 -10.47 14.00 3.41
N ARG A 233 -11.16 14.08 2.28
CA ARG A 233 -12.57 14.51 2.25
C ARG A 233 -13.43 13.40 2.83
N PHE A 234 -14.25 13.72 3.83
CA PHE A 234 -15.19 12.78 4.42
C PHE A 234 -16.56 12.89 3.75
N LEU A 235 -17.26 11.76 3.66
CA LEU A 235 -18.65 11.69 3.18
C LEU A 235 -19.54 12.60 4.06
N GLY A 236 -20.36 13.41 3.41
CA GLY A 236 -21.24 14.38 4.10
C GLY A 236 -20.60 15.72 4.43
N SER A 237 -19.37 15.99 3.94
CA SER A 237 -18.80 17.34 3.95
C SER A 237 -19.55 18.24 2.97
N ASP A 238 -20.04 19.38 3.45
CA ASP A 238 -20.66 20.43 2.62
C ASP A 238 -19.65 21.20 1.75
N PHE A 239 -18.35 20.98 1.99
CA PHE A 239 -17.26 21.63 1.27
C PHE A 239 -16.77 20.73 0.14
N GLU A 240 -16.98 21.16 -1.10
CA GLU A 240 -16.51 20.47 -2.30
C GLU A 240 -15.12 20.94 -2.76
N ASP A 241 -14.71 22.14 -2.38
CA ASP A 241 -13.43 22.72 -2.79
C ASP A 241 -12.26 21.94 -2.19
N SER A 242 -11.24 21.67 -3.00
CA SER A 242 -10.02 20.99 -2.56
C SER A 242 -9.14 21.89 -1.67
N LEU A 243 -9.07 23.20 -1.94
CA LEU A 243 -8.44 24.17 -1.04
C LEU A 243 -9.48 24.70 -0.04
N LEU A 244 -9.30 24.37 1.24
CA LEU A 244 -10.23 24.75 2.29
C LEU A 244 -9.96 26.17 2.80
N THR A 245 -8.70 26.49 3.10
CA THR A 245 -8.30 27.82 3.57
C THR A 245 -6.79 28.03 3.51
N GLU A 246 -6.36 29.28 3.71
CA GLU A 246 -4.97 29.69 3.83
C GLU A 246 -4.80 30.61 5.05
N TYR A 247 -3.81 30.31 5.89
CA TYR A 247 -3.39 31.12 7.03
C TYR A 247 -2.02 31.72 6.76
N GLN A 248 -1.82 32.97 7.18
CA GLN A 248 -0.50 33.59 7.25
C GLN A 248 -0.03 33.56 8.72
N LEU A 249 1.00 32.77 8.98
CA LEU A 249 1.61 32.64 10.30
C LEU A 249 2.78 33.62 10.40
N GLN A 250 2.85 34.34 11.52
CA GLN A 250 3.95 35.25 11.79
C GLN A 250 5.13 34.50 12.38
N SER A 251 6.32 34.69 11.80
CA SER A 251 7.59 34.16 12.31
C SER A 251 8.64 35.27 12.34
N PRO A 252 9.63 35.22 13.26
CA PRO A 252 10.76 36.15 13.26
C PRO A 252 11.56 36.18 11.94
N PHE A 253 11.43 35.15 11.11
CA PHE A 253 12.18 35.00 9.85
C PHE A 253 11.33 35.28 8.59
N GLY A 254 10.06 35.70 8.74
CA GLY A 254 9.16 36.03 7.64
C GLY A 254 7.74 35.54 7.84
N GLU A 255 6.88 35.76 6.84
CA GLU A 255 5.53 35.19 6.81
C GLU A 255 5.58 33.75 6.29
N ILE A 256 4.90 32.86 7.01
CA ILE A 256 4.74 31.45 6.61
C ILE A 256 3.30 31.26 6.15
N SER A 257 3.11 30.85 4.90
CA SER A 257 1.81 30.50 4.36
C SER A 257 1.48 29.03 4.66
N LEU A 258 0.44 28.80 5.47
CA LEU A 258 -0.11 27.49 5.76
C LEU A 258 -1.41 27.28 4.98
N ARG A 259 -1.42 26.32 4.06
CA ARG A 259 -2.61 25.98 3.25
C ARG A 259 -3.21 24.67 3.72
N ILE A 260 -4.53 24.69 3.89
CA ILE A 260 -5.30 23.52 4.30
C ILE A 260 -6.01 22.99 3.08
N ILE A 261 -5.71 21.76 2.71
CA ILE A 261 -6.29 21.11 1.54
C ILE A 261 -6.95 19.80 1.94
N GLN A 262 -8.01 19.45 1.22
CA GLN A 262 -8.66 18.17 1.34
C GLN A 262 -8.58 17.40 0.01
N LEU A 263 -8.42 16.09 0.12
CA LEU A 263 -8.36 15.17 -1.01
C LEU A 263 -9.58 14.27 -1.02
N ASP A 264 -10.32 14.29 -2.13
CA ASP A 264 -11.42 13.37 -2.34
C ASP A 264 -10.91 11.98 -2.73
N ILE A 265 -10.66 11.15 -1.72
CA ILE A 265 -10.19 9.78 -1.87
C ILE A 265 -11.26 8.82 -2.44
N MET A 266 -12.50 9.28 -2.59
CA MET A 266 -13.61 8.49 -3.13
C MET A 266 -13.72 8.61 -4.66
N LYS A 267 -12.95 9.50 -5.29
CA LYS A 267 -12.89 9.59 -6.76
C LYS A 267 -12.15 8.39 -7.31
N ASP A 268 -12.80 7.64 -8.21
CA ASP A 268 -12.23 6.46 -8.85
C ASP A 268 -11.06 6.78 -9.81
N ASP A 269 -11.01 8.01 -10.33
CA ASP A 269 -9.96 8.44 -11.26
C ASP A 269 -8.76 9.06 -10.52
N LEU A 270 -7.74 8.23 -10.30
CA LEU A 270 -6.48 8.65 -9.69
C LEU A 270 -5.71 9.67 -10.56
N SER A 271 -5.89 9.65 -11.89
CA SER A 271 -5.19 10.57 -12.79
C SER A 271 -5.75 11.98 -12.66
N ALA A 272 -7.08 12.11 -12.66
CA ALA A 272 -7.75 13.37 -12.41
C ALA A 272 -7.42 13.93 -11.02
N LEU A 273 -7.36 13.07 -9.99
CA LEU A 273 -6.96 13.48 -8.63
C LEU A 273 -5.51 13.99 -8.60
N LYS A 274 -4.60 13.35 -9.34
CA LYS A 274 -3.21 13.81 -9.50
C LYS A 274 -3.14 15.18 -10.18
N GLU A 275 -3.91 15.41 -11.23
CA GLU A 275 -3.92 16.70 -11.94
C GLU A 275 -4.50 17.84 -11.09
N ASP A 276 -5.62 17.61 -10.40
CA ASP A 276 -6.20 18.59 -9.47
C ASP A 276 -5.20 18.98 -8.38
N PHE A 277 -4.59 17.97 -7.75
CA PHE A 277 -3.58 18.19 -6.72
C PHE A 277 -2.34 18.92 -7.26
N LYS A 278 -1.89 18.57 -8.48
CA LYS A 278 -0.80 19.29 -9.17
C LYS A 278 -1.14 20.74 -9.39
N SER A 279 -2.36 21.05 -9.82
CA SER A 279 -2.79 22.42 -10.08
C SER A 279 -2.75 23.31 -8.84
N GLN A 280 -2.91 22.73 -7.64
CA GLN A 280 -2.91 23.46 -6.37
C GLN A 280 -1.51 23.72 -5.80
N ILE A 281 -0.55 22.84 -6.10
CA ILE A 281 0.82 22.94 -5.60
C ILE A 281 1.75 23.66 -6.61
N THR A 282 1.63 23.36 -7.90
CA THR A 282 2.57 23.81 -8.96
C THR A 282 2.69 25.34 -9.15
N PRO A 283 1.61 26.14 -9.09
CA PRO A 283 1.70 27.59 -9.30
C PRO A 283 2.60 28.28 -8.25
N ILE A 284 2.68 27.72 -7.05
CA ILE A 284 3.38 28.30 -5.91
C ILE A 284 4.88 28.00 -5.98
N VAL A 285 5.25 26.79 -6.40
CA VAL A 285 6.67 26.46 -6.64
C VAL A 285 7.25 27.34 -7.76
N LYS A 286 6.47 27.65 -8.80
CA LYS A 286 6.89 28.55 -9.89
C LYS A 286 7.01 30.01 -9.44
N LYS A 287 6.15 30.48 -8.53
CA LYS A 287 6.21 31.84 -7.98
C LYS A 287 7.50 32.05 -7.17
N GLU A 288 7.87 31.09 -6.33
CA GLU A 288 9.13 31.12 -5.55
C GLU A 288 10.37 31.13 -6.46
N LEU A 289 10.41 30.31 -7.52
CA LEU A 289 11.49 30.33 -8.51
C LEU A 289 11.64 31.67 -9.24
N SER A 290 10.55 32.45 -9.36
CA SER A 290 10.56 33.78 -9.98
C SER A 290 10.89 34.93 -9.02
N THR A 291 10.99 34.66 -7.71
CA THR A 291 11.34 35.67 -6.71
C THR A 291 12.86 35.61 -6.48
N PRO A 292 13.65 36.63 -6.83
CA PRO A 292 15.09 36.58 -6.61
C PRO A 292 15.35 36.45 -5.11
N CYS A 293 16.19 35.47 -4.75
CA CYS A 293 16.68 35.25 -3.39
C CYS A 293 17.02 36.59 -2.75
N LEU A 294 16.37 36.90 -1.62
CA LEU A 294 16.86 37.90 -0.70
C LEU A 294 18.28 37.47 -0.31
N ASP A 295 19.25 38.31 -0.68
CA ASP A 295 20.64 38.26 -0.23
C ASP A 295 20.69 38.18 1.30
N ILE A 296 20.74 36.98 1.85
CA ILE A 296 21.19 36.76 3.22
C ILE A 296 22.72 36.72 3.14
N LYS A 297 23.32 37.91 3.24
CA LYS A 297 24.75 38.03 3.52
C LYS A 297 25.03 37.38 4.88
N ILE A 298 25.94 36.40 4.85
CA ILE A 298 26.68 35.90 6.03
C ILE A 298 27.44 37.07 6.66
#